data_AF-A0A430HR51-F1
#
_entry.id   AF-A0A430HR51-F1
#
_cell.length_a   1.000
_cell.length_b   1.000
_cell.length_c   1.000
_cell.angle_alpha   90.00
_cell.angle_beta   90.00
_cell.angle_gamma   90.00
#
_symmetry.space_group_name_H-M   'P 1'
#
loop_
_entity.id
_entity.type
_entity.pdbx_description
1 polymer ?
#
loop_
_entity_poly.entity_id
_entity_poly.type
_entity_poly.pdbx_seq_one_letter_code
_entity_poly.pdbx_strand_id
1 'polypeptide(L)'
;MNASRSRPAPKRWRDRALNGNNNVSACLVGRKGNGVFDATTFANDDVYFPLASPVEYTVETSDSVAPEVNPFHVEVLYQGVSKGEVKIAYREFMNNRTRPAFNQDLSYELLAYGPTKTGFKGMRLRVLKADSEGIEYIVDRPITPATVTE
;
A
#
# COMPACT_ATOMS: atom_id res chain seq x y z
N MET A 1 29.04 39.74 -53.12
CA MET A 1 29.60 39.30 -51.82
C MET A 1 28.56 38.42 -51.15
N ASN A 2 28.68 37.09 -51.23
CA ASN A 2 27.74 36.15 -50.60
C ASN A 2 28.46 35.41 -49.47
N ALA A 3 27.99 35.61 -48.24
CA ALA A 3 28.51 34.93 -47.06
C ALA A 3 27.84 33.56 -46.91
N SER A 4 28.58 32.48 -47.16
CA SER A 4 28.14 31.11 -46.88
C SER A 4 28.18 30.84 -45.37
N ARG A 5 27.01 30.71 -44.72
CA ARG A 5 26.93 30.21 -43.34
C ARG A 5 27.14 28.69 -43.36
N SER A 6 28.27 28.23 -42.81
CA SER A 6 28.53 26.81 -42.58
C SER A 6 27.55 26.27 -41.52
N ARG A 7 26.83 25.19 -41.85
CA ARG A 7 25.97 24.47 -40.89
C ARG A 7 26.86 23.73 -39.88
N PRO A 8 26.56 23.76 -38.57
CA PRO A 8 27.31 22.98 -37.59
C PRO A 8 27.12 21.48 -37.85
N ALA A 9 28.22 20.74 -37.83
CA ALA A 9 28.24 19.29 -38.05
C ALA A 9 27.40 18.57 -36.97
N PRO A 10 26.67 17.50 -37.32
CA PRO A 10 25.96 16.70 -36.34
C PRO A 10 26.97 16.07 -35.37
N LYS A 11 26.72 16.22 -34.06
CA LYS A 11 27.53 15.57 -33.01
C LYS A 11 27.51 14.06 -33.25
N ARG A 12 28.70 13.49 -33.47
CA ARG A 12 28.95 12.05 -33.56
C ARG A 12 28.43 11.37 -32.29
N TRP A 13 27.39 10.55 -32.44
CA TRP A 13 26.99 9.59 -31.43
C TRP A 13 28.15 8.60 -31.27
N ARG A 14 28.65 8.45 -30.04
CA ARG A 14 29.58 7.36 -29.73
C ARG A 14 28.74 6.10 -29.61
N ASP A 15 28.72 5.30 -30.66
CA ASP A 15 28.16 3.96 -30.64
C ASP A 15 28.99 3.11 -29.68
N ARG A 16 28.57 3.04 -28.42
CA ARG A 16 28.98 1.96 -27.53
C ARG A 16 28.20 0.74 -27.99
N ALA A 17 28.85 -0.10 -28.78
CA ALA A 17 28.30 -1.36 -29.25
C ALA A 17 27.74 -2.17 -28.06
N LEU A 18 26.43 -2.37 -28.04
CA LEU A 18 25.76 -3.28 -27.11
C LEU A 18 25.82 -4.68 -27.73
N ASN A 19 26.91 -5.38 -27.46
CA ASN A 19 26.99 -6.82 -27.71
C ASN A 19 26.19 -7.58 -26.64
N GLY A 20 25.25 -8.41 -27.10
CA GLY A 20 24.53 -9.39 -26.29
C GLY A 20 23.14 -8.92 -25.86
N ASN A 21 22.11 -9.54 -26.44
CA ASN A 21 20.73 -9.70 -25.94
C ASN A 21 20.18 -8.76 -24.85
N ASN A 22 20.33 -7.44 -25.00
CA ASN A 22 19.87 -6.45 -24.03
C ASN A 22 18.66 -5.72 -24.58
N ASN A 23 17.45 -6.08 -24.11
CA ASN A 23 16.26 -5.25 -24.31
C ASN A 23 16.46 -3.93 -23.56
N VAL A 24 17.11 -2.96 -24.19
CA VAL A 24 17.21 -1.60 -23.67
C VAL A 24 15.85 -0.96 -23.77
N SER A 25 15.18 -0.83 -22.63
CA SER A 25 13.88 -0.16 -22.53
C SER A 25 14.12 1.33 -22.34
N ALA A 26 13.56 2.14 -23.25
CA ALA A 26 13.50 3.58 -23.11
C ALA A 26 12.20 3.98 -22.40
N CYS A 27 12.27 4.91 -21.46
CA CYS A 27 11.15 5.40 -20.67
C CYS A 27 10.90 6.88 -20.99
N LEU A 28 9.65 7.24 -21.28
CA LEU A 28 9.23 8.65 -21.40
C LEU A 28 9.10 9.28 -20.01
N VAL A 29 9.57 10.52 -19.86
CA VAL A 29 9.62 11.22 -18.57
C VAL A 29 9.01 12.61 -18.72
N GLY A 30 8.08 12.95 -17.83
CA GLY A 30 7.49 14.28 -17.70
C GLY A 30 7.99 14.95 -16.43
N ARG A 31 8.99 15.83 -16.53
CA ARG A 31 9.68 16.38 -15.35
C ARG A 31 8.95 17.53 -14.67
N LYS A 32 7.92 18.08 -15.30
CA LYS A 32 7.25 19.33 -14.89
C LYS A 32 5.84 19.13 -14.32
N GLY A 33 5.32 17.89 -14.33
CA GLY A 33 3.96 17.60 -13.85
C GLY A 33 2.84 18.28 -14.64
N ASN A 34 3.10 18.68 -15.89
CA ASN A 34 2.18 19.45 -16.73
C ASN A 34 1.42 18.59 -17.76
N GLY A 35 1.35 17.27 -17.58
CA GLY A 35 0.70 16.37 -18.53
C GLY A 35 1.47 16.16 -19.84
N VAL A 36 2.78 16.46 -19.86
CA VAL A 36 3.62 16.34 -21.05
C VAL A 36 4.89 15.57 -20.72
N PHE A 37 5.22 14.56 -21.55
CA PHE A 37 6.54 13.95 -21.59
C PHE A 37 7.50 14.86 -22.35
N ASP A 38 8.56 15.31 -21.69
CA ASP A 38 9.55 16.26 -22.21
C ASP A 38 10.96 15.67 -22.35
N ALA A 39 11.17 14.44 -21.86
CA ALA A 39 12.43 13.73 -21.92
C ALA A 39 12.24 12.21 -22.09
N THR A 40 13.33 11.53 -22.43
CA THR A 40 13.47 10.07 -22.38
C THR A 40 14.67 9.69 -21.51
N THR A 41 14.61 8.53 -20.85
CA THR A 41 15.73 7.89 -20.14
C THR A 41 15.80 6.41 -20.51
N PHE A 42 16.90 5.74 -20.17
CA PHE A 42 17.04 4.29 -20.31
C PHE A 42 16.95 3.60 -18.95
N ALA A 43 16.48 2.35 -18.93
CA ALA A 43 16.40 1.58 -17.70
C ALA A 43 17.74 1.55 -16.95
N ASN A 44 17.70 1.89 -15.65
CA ASN A 44 18.85 2.01 -14.75
C ASN A 44 19.81 3.18 -15.05
N ASP A 45 19.36 4.22 -15.75
CA ASP A 45 20.13 5.44 -16.01
C ASP A 45 19.41 6.70 -15.48
N ASP A 46 20.18 7.62 -14.91
CA ASP A 46 19.71 8.92 -14.40
C ASP A 46 19.91 10.04 -15.45
N VAL A 47 20.38 9.69 -16.65
CA VAL A 47 20.59 10.63 -17.74
C VAL A 47 19.32 10.83 -18.55
N TYR A 48 18.82 12.07 -18.53
CA TYR A 48 17.64 12.49 -19.30
C TYR A 48 18.04 13.11 -20.64
N PHE A 49 17.43 12.62 -21.72
CA PHE A 49 17.57 13.17 -23.06
C PHE A 49 16.30 13.94 -23.45
N PRO A 50 16.38 15.23 -23.82
CA PRO A 50 15.20 16.01 -24.17
C PRO A 50 14.54 15.47 -25.45
N LEU A 51 13.21 15.41 -25.45
CA LEU A 51 12.45 15.03 -26.65
C LEU A 51 12.40 16.21 -27.63
N ALA A 52 12.64 15.93 -28.91
CA ALA A 52 12.54 16.93 -29.97
C ALA A 52 11.08 17.42 -30.16
N SER A 53 10.11 16.54 -29.89
CA SER A 53 8.69 16.85 -29.87
C SER A 53 8.09 16.30 -28.57
N PRO A 54 7.64 17.16 -27.64
CA PRO A 54 6.95 16.72 -26.43
C PRO A 54 5.64 15.98 -26.76
N VAL A 55 5.24 15.05 -25.89
CA VAL A 55 4.05 14.20 -26.07
C VAL A 55 3.10 14.40 -24.89
N GLU A 56 1.84 14.74 -25.15
CA GLU A 56 0.81 14.90 -24.12
C GLU A 56 0.35 13.54 -23.58
N TYR A 57 0.03 13.49 -22.29
CA TYR A 57 -0.57 12.34 -21.63
C TYR A 57 -1.67 12.79 -20.65
N THR A 58 -2.66 11.93 -20.51
CA THR A 58 -3.71 12.06 -19.49
C THR A 58 -3.52 10.95 -18.46
N VAL A 59 -3.55 11.31 -17.18
CA VAL A 59 -3.58 10.31 -16.10
C VAL A 59 -5.03 9.97 -15.86
N GLU A 60 -5.42 8.74 -16.19
CA GLU A 60 -6.66 8.17 -15.70
C GLU A 60 -6.36 7.53 -14.34
N THR A 61 -7.01 8.02 -13.30
CA THR A 61 -6.99 7.35 -11.99
C THR A 61 -7.92 6.15 -12.07
N SER A 62 -7.37 4.95 -12.23
CA SER A 62 -8.13 3.75 -11.92
C SER A 62 -8.13 3.56 -10.41
N ASP A 63 -9.30 3.31 -9.82
CA ASP A 63 -9.49 2.94 -8.40
C ASP A 63 -8.90 1.55 -8.07
N SER A 64 -7.85 1.13 -8.79
CA SER A 64 -6.99 0.04 -8.34
C SER A 64 -6.23 0.55 -7.12
N VAL A 65 -6.83 0.32 -5.95
CA VAL A 65 -6.17 0.37 -4.65
C VAL A 65 -4.80 -0.27 -4.84
N ALA A 66 -3.73 0.53 -4.79
CA ALA A 66 -2.38 0.01 -4.78
C ALA A 66 -2.34 -1.07 -3.69
N PRO A 67 -1.72 -2.25 -3.91
CA PRO A 67 -1.63 -3.27 -2.87
C PRO A 67 -1.15 -2.59 -1.60
N GLU A 68 -1.98 -2.64 -0.56
CA GLU A 68 -1.76 -1.92 0.69
C GLU A 68 -0.31 -2.10 1.10
N VAL A 69 0.43 -1.00 1.21
CA VAL A 69 1.85 -1.00 1.63
C VAL A 69 2.00 -1.58 3.05
N ASN A 70 0.87 -1.80 3.75
CA ASN A 70 0.82 -2.62 4.95
C ASN A 70 0.17 -3.98 4.64
N PRO A 71 0.97 -5.04 4.41
CA PRO A 71 0.41 -6.37 4.14
C PRO A 71 -0.29 -6.97 5.36
N PHE A 72 -0.14 -6.39 6.55
CA PHE A 72 -0.71 -6.90 7.80
C PHE A 72 -1.96 -6.14 8.22
N HIS A 73 -3.06 -6.88 8.39
CA HIS A 73 -4.26 -6.37 9.05
C HIS A 73 -4.80 -7.38 10.06
N VAL A 74 -5.58 -6.86 11.01
CA VAL A 74 -6.12 -7.59 12.15
C VAL A 74 -7.62 -7.37 12.23
N GLU A 75 -8.37 -8.44 12.40
CA GLU A 75 -9.82 -8.39 12.63
C GLU A 75 -10.15 -8.89 14.04
N VAL A 76 -11.04 -8.17 14.70
CA VAL A 76 -11.67 -8.58 15.96
C VAL A 76 -13.17 -8.64 15.70
N LEU A 77 -13.69 -9.86 15.58
CA LEU A 77 -15.07 -10.11 15.20
C LEU A 77 -15.91 -10.46 16.42
N TYR A 78 -16.98 -9.72 16.62
CA TYR A 78 -17.99 -10.08 17.62
C TYR A 78 -18.85 -11.25 17.13
N GLN A 79 -19.01 -12.29 17.96
CA GLN A 79 -19.74 -13.52 17.61
C GLN A 79 -21.04 -13.71 18.40
N GLY A 80 -21.44 -12.74 19.24
CA GLY A 80 -22.63 -12.82 20.08
C GLY A 80 -22.34 -13.13 21.55
N VAL A 81 -23.41 -13.22 22.34
CA VAL A 81 -23.36 -13.67 23.74
C VAL A 81 -23.94 -15.08 23.85
N SER A 82 -23.26 -15.94 24.62
CA SER A 82 -23.77 -17.26 24.97
C SER A 82 -23.44 -17.59 26.42
N LYS A 83 -24.43 -18.03 27.19
CA LYS A 83 -24.28 -18.40 28.62
C LYS A 83 -23.67 -17.29 29.49
N GLY A 84 -23.99 -16.02 29.22
CA GLY A 84 -23.43 -14.88 29.94
C GLY A 84 -22.00 -14.52 29.52
N GLU A 85 -21.45 -15.16 28.50
CA GLU A 85 -20.12 -14.85 27.98
C GLU A 85 -20.21 -14.19 26.61
N VAL A 86 -19.45 -13.12 26.41
CA VAL A 86 -19.23 -12.48 25.11
C VAL A 86 -18.22 -13.30 24.31
N LYS A 87 -18.57 -13.67 23.08
CA LYS A 87 -17.71 -14.43 22.16
C LYS A 87 -17.08 -13.50 21.14
N ILE A 88 -15.77 -13.57 21.00
CA ILE A 88 -14.99 -12.72 20.10
C ILE A 88 -13.97 -13.58 19.34
N ALA A 89 -13.95 -13.50 18.02
CA ALA A 89 -12.89 -14.10 17.20
C ALA A 89 -11.82 -13.08 16.84
N TYR A 90 -10.57 -13.48 16.99
CA TYR A 90 -9.41 -12.72 16.58
C TYR A 90 -8.77 -13.36 15.36
N ARG A 91 -8.42 -12.56 14.34
CA ARG A 91 -7.79 -13.05 13.10
C ARG A 91 -6.69 -12.11 12.62
N GLU A 92 -5.58 -12.68 12.17
CA GLU A 92 -4.49 -11.94 11.53
C GLU A 92 -4.38 -12.32 10.06
N PHE A 93 -4.10 -11.32 9.24
CA PHE A 93 -3.94 -11.47 7.81
C PHE A 93 -2.59 -10.94 7.38
N MET A 94 -2.04 -11.56 6.33
CA MET A 94 -0.87 -11.07 5.62
C MET A 94 -1.15 -11.18 4.12
N ASN A 95 -0.97 -10.09 3.37
CA ASN A 95 -1.29 -10.02 1.94
C ASN A 95 -2.72 -10.49 1.64
N ASN A 96 -3.68 -10.06 2.45
CA ASN A 96 -5.09 -10.45 2.36
C ASN A 96 -5.36 -11.96 2.47
N ARG A 97 -4.41 -12.73 3.03
CA ARG A 97 -4.59 -14.15 3.35
C ARG A 97 -4.61 -14.33 4.86
N THR A 98 -5.65 -15.00 5.37
CA THR A 98 -5.72 -15.37 6.79
C THR A 98 -4.52 -16.23 7.15
N ARG A 99 -3.84 -15.91 8.25
CA ARG A 99 -2.78 -16.73 8.82
C ARG A 99 -3.40 -17.68 9.83
N PRO A 100 -3.69 -18.96 9.49
CA PRO A 100 -4.54 -19.82 10.34
C PRO A 100 -3.96 -20.08 11.72
N ALA A 101 -2.62 -20.08 11.83
CA ALA A 101 -1.90 -20.24 13.10
C ALA A 101 -2.10 -19.08 14.09
N PHE A 102 -2.77 -17.99 13.69
CA PHE A 102 -2.97 -16.80 14.51
C PHE A 102 -4.44 -16.44 14.73
N ASN A 103 -5.36 -17.37 14.46
CA ASN A 103 -6.78 -17.22 14.80
C ASN A 103 -7.05 -17.73 16.22
N GLN A 104 -7.80 -16.97 17.02
CA GLN A 104 -8.18 -17.36 18.38
C GLN A 104 -9.62 -16.97 18.67
N ASP A 105 -10.39 -17.92 19.20
CA ASP A 105 -11.72 -17.65 19.75
C ASP A 105 -11.57 -17.33 21.24
N LEU A 106 -12.13 -16.18 21.63
CA LEU A 106 -12.04 -15.62 22.97
C LEU A 106 -13.43 -15.61 23.60
N SER A 107 -13.46 -15.90 24.89
CA SER A 107 -14.66 -15.85 25.70
C SER A 107 -14.39 -15.05 26.96
N TYR A 108 -15.26 -14.08 27.25
CA TYR A 108 -15.20 -13.32 28.49
C TYR A 108 -16.56 -13.32 29.18
N GLU A 109 -16.57 -13.61 30.47
CA GLU A 109 -17.78 -13.51 31.29
C GLU A 109 -18.20 -12.03 31.40
N LEU A 110 -19.48 -11.77 31.13
CA LEU A 110 -20.06 -10.43 31.27
C LEU A 110 -20.45 -10.19 32.72
N LEU A 111 -20.08 -9.03 33.24
CA LEU A 111 -20.53 -8.58 34.53
C LEU A 111 -22.04 -8.30 34.48
N ALA A 112 -22.75 -8.73 35.52
CA ALA A 112 -24.18 -8.44 35.66
C ALA A 112 -24.48 -6.94 35.80
N TYR A 113 -23.51 -6.17 36.32
CA TYR A 113 -23.64 -4.74 36.55
C TYR A 113 -22.37 -4.00 36.11
N GLY A 114 -22.55 -2.99 35.26
CA GLY A 114 -21.49 -2.12 34.78
C GLY A 114 -20.62 -2.71 33.65
N PRO A 115 -19.62 -1.95 33.17
CA PRO A 115 -18.82 -2.35 32.02
C PRO A 115 -17.89 -3.53 32.30
N THR A 116 -17.88 -4.52 31.41
CA THR A 116 -16.93 -5.63 31.45
C THR A 116 -15.61 -5.20 30.79
N LYS A 117 -14.53 -5.16 31.55
CA LYS A 117 -13.18 -4.86 31.04
C LYS A 117 -12.53 -6.13 30.51
N THR A 118 -12.19 -6.15 29.23
CA THR A 118 -11.52 -7.28 28.59
C THR A 118 -10.23 -6.83 27.89
N GLY A 119 -9.31 -7.77 27.70
CA GLY A 119 -8.03 -7.47 27.09
C GLY A 119 -7.42 -8.67 26.39
N PHE A 120 -6.84 -8.41 25.23
CA PHE A 120 -6.22 -9.44 24.39
C PHE A 120 -5.13 -8.82 23.52
N LYS A 121 -3.94 -9.46 23.44
CA LYS A 121 -2.80 -8.99 22.62
C LYS A 121 -2.57 -7.47 22.67
N GLY A 122 -2.57 -6.89 23.87
CA GLY A 122 -2.34 -5.46 24.08
C GLY A 122 -3.56 -4.54 23.88
N MET A 123 -4.62 -5.02 23.22
CA MET A 123 -5.91 -4.32 23.13
C MET A 123 -6.61 -4.31 24.49
N ARG A 124 -7.34 -3.22 24.77
CA ARG A 124 -8.21 -3.08 25.94
C ARG A 124 -9.59 -2.57 25.51
N LEU A 125 -10.62 -3.30 25.93
CA LEU A 125 -12.01 -3.01 25.61
C LEU A 125 -12.83 -2.94 26.89
N ARG A 126 -13.84 -2.07 26.90
CA ARG A 126 -14.94 -2.08 27.86
C ARG A 126 -16.22 -2.38 27.13
N VAL A 127 -16.78 -3.56 27.40
CA VAL A 127 -18.11 -3.92 26.91
C VAL A 127 -19.13 -3.26 27.82
N LEU A 128 -19.93 -2.34 27.27
CA LEU A 128 -21.00 -1.64 27.98
C LEU A 128 -22.28 -2.49 27.97
N LYS A 129 -22.59 -3.06 26.81
CA LYS A 129 -23.73 -3.96 26.58
C LYS A 129 -23.40 -4.91 25.44
N ALA A 130 -23.84 -6.16 25.54
CA ALA A 130 -23.70 -7.14 24.46
C ALA A 130 -24.87 -8.12 24.50
N ASP A 131 -25.38 -8.49 23.34
CA ASP A 131 -26.43 -9.51 23.14
C ASP A 131 -26.22 -10.23 21.81
N SER A 132 -27.10 -11.15 21.42
CA SER A 132 -26.95 -11.89 20.16
C SER A 132 -26.96 -11.01 18.91
N GLU A 133 -27.48 -9.79 18.98
CA GLU A 133 -27.68 -8.90 17.84
C GLU A 133 -26.58 -7.85 17.71
N GLY A 134 -25.96 -7.44 18.82
CA GLY A 134 -24.94 -6.41 18.80
C GLY A 134 -24.11 -6.27 20.07
N ILE A 135 -23.17 -5.34 19.98
CA ILE A 135 -22.26 -4.98 21.06
C ILE A 135 -22.07 -3.47 21.11
N GLU A 136 -22.19 -2.91 22.31
CA GLU A 136 -21.83 -1.54 22.64
C GLU A 136 -20.55 -1.57 23.48
N TYR A 137 -19.53 -0.85 23.05
CA TYR A 137 -18.21 -0.93 23.65
C TYR A 137 -17.43 0.38 23.56
N ILE A 138 -16.43 0.50 24.43
CA ILE A 138 -15.39 1.53 24.36
C ILE A 138 -14.04 0.86 24.16
N VAL A 139 -13.25 1.38 23.22
CA VAL A 139 -11.86 0.99 23.03
C VAL A 139 -10.98 1.87 23.89
N ASP A 140 -10.49 1.33 25.01
CA ASP A 140 -9.56 2.06 25.89
C ASP A 140 -8.13 2.03 25.32
N ARG A 141 -7.76 0.95 24.62
CA ARG A 141 -6.49 0.85 23.91
C ARG A 141 -6.68 0.02 22.63
N PRO A 142 -6.37 0.58 21.44
CA PRO A 142 -6.50 -0.16 20.18
C PRO A 142 -5.47 -1.29 20.11
N ILE A 143 -5.75 -2.27 19.25
CA ILE A 143 -4.76 -3.30 18.95
C ILE A 143 -3.60 -2.69 18.17
N THR A 144 -2.38 -3.04 18.57
CA THR A 144 -1.17 -2.70 17.82
C THR A 144 -0.72 -3.98 17.12
N PRO A 145 -0.78 -4.05 15.77
CA PRO A 145 -0.25 -5.19 15.06
C PRO A 145 1.25 -5.32 15.37
N ALA A 146 1.74 -6.55 15.48
CA ALA A 146 3.16 -6.79 15.67
C ALA A 146 3.91 -6.19 14.47
N THR A 147 4.83 -5.27 14.72
CA THR A 147 5.76 -4.81 13.70
C THR A 147 6.64 -5.99 13.32
N VAL A 148 6.64 -6.35 12.03
CA VAL A 148 7.63 -7.29 11.51
C VAL A 148 8.97 -6.57 11.55
N THR A 149 9.77 -6.87 12.56
CA THR A 149 11.21 -6.64 12.50
C THR A 149 11.77 -7.73 11.58
N GLU A 150 12.08 -7.36 10.34
CA GLU A 150 12.95 -8.16 9.46
C GLU A 150 14.37 -8.25 10.03
#